data_AF-A0A9E2CRI6-F1
#
_entry.id   AF-A0A9E2CRI6-F1
#
_cell.length_a   1.000
_cell.length_b   1.000
_cell.length_c   1.000
_cell.angle_alpha   90.00
_cell.angle_beta   90.00
_cell.angle_gamma   90.00
#
_symmetry.space_group_name_H-M   'P 1'
#
loop_
_entity.id
_entity.type
_entity.pdbx_description
1 polymer ?
#
loop_
_entity_poly.entity_id
_entity_poly.type
_entity_poly.pdbx_seq_one_letter_code
_entity_poly.pdbx_strand_id
1 'polypeptide(L)'
;MDEQWTISSEKYFEWLIEVTAYSIGALLGDGYIRAIPTPKGELMHITEVAAMDREIAFRVNDDINKAFGTDYEVIRKILPNGSRLFIARAYRRI
;
A
#
# COMPACT_ATOMS: atom_id res chain seq x y z
N MET A 1 -8.05 -33.46 -9.39
CA MET A 1 -7.16 -33.50 -8.22
C MET A 1 -6.49 -32.15 -8.21
N ASP A 2 -7.02 -31.23 -7.43
CA ASP A 2 -6.50 -29.86 -7.39
C ASP A 2 -5.34 -29.87 -6.41
N GLU A 3 -4.12 -29.74 -6.94
CA GLU A 3 -2.92 -29.63 -6.12
C GLU A 3 -3.01 -28.34 -5.30
N GLN A 4 -3.27 -28.50 -4.01
CA GLN A 4 -3.24 -27.42 -3.04
C GLN A 4 -1.76 -27.11 -2.76
N TRP A 5 -1.18 -26.19 -3.53
CA TRP A 5 0.20 -25.72 -3.35
C TRP A 5 0.33 -25.01 -2.01
N THR A 6 0.77 -25.76 -0.99
CA THR A 6 1.15 -25.20 0.31
C THR A 6 2.54 -24.60 0.15
N ILE A 7 2.61 -23.29 -0.07
CA ILE A 7 3.88 -22.54 -0.03
C ILE A 7 4.43 -22.69 1.39
N SER A 8 5.69 -23.13 1.54
CA SER A 8 6.35 -23.17 2.84
C SER A 8 6.44 -21.76 3.42
N SER A 9 6.34 -21.62 4.75
CA SER A 9 6.40 -20.30 5.41
C SER A 9 7.64 -19.49 4.99
N GLU A 10 8.79 -20.14 4.83
CA GLU A 10 10.04 -19.52 4.38
C GLU A 10 9.93 -18.91 2.97
N LYS A 11 9.39 -19.67 2.00
CA LYS A 11 9.17 -19.16 0.63
C LYS A 11 8.14 -18.04 0.58
N TYR A 12 7.14 -18.09 1.46
CA TYR A 12 6.18 -17.00 1.59
C TYR A 12 6.85 -15.73 2.15
N PHE A 13 7.74 -15.87 3.13
CA PHE A 13 8.49 -14.73 3.68
C PHE A 13 9.46 -14.12 2.67
N GLU A 14 10.21 -14.93 1.92
CA GLU A 14 11.10 -14.44 0.86
C GLU A 14 10.32 -13.67 -0.21
N TRP A 15 9.22 -14.25 -0.70
CA TRP A 15 8.33 -13.59 -1.65
C TRP A 15 7.74 -12.29 -1.09
N LEU A 16 7.31 -12.30 0.18
CA LEU A 16 6.74 -11.11 0.83
C LEU A 16 7.77 -9.98 0.90
N ILE A 17 9.02 -10.29 1.23
CA ILE A 17 10.12 -9.31 1.24
C ILE A 17 10.34 -8.76 -0.18
N GLU A 18 10.43 -9.61 -1.20
CA GLU A 18 10.62 -9.17 -2.59
C GLU A 18 9.52 -8.24 -3.08
N VAL A 19 8.26 -8.57 -2.77
CA VAL A 19 7.09 -7.78 -3.19
C VAL A 19 6.95 -6.49 -2.36
N THR A 20 7.31 -6.50 -1.07
CA THR A 20 7.03 -5.34 -0.20
C THR A 20 8.23 -4.43 0.07
N ALA A 21 9.47 -4.85 -0.19
CA ALA A 21 10.67 -4.07 0.16
C ALA A 21 10.67 -2.66 -0.45
N TYR A 22 10.25 -2.53 -1.72
CA TYR A 22 10.13 -1.22 -2.37
C TYR A 22 9.08 -0.35 -1.67
N SER A 23 7.92 -0.92 -1.36
CA SER A 23 6.82 -0.23 -0.69
C SER A 23 7.16 0.17 0.75
N ILE A 24 7.95 -0.64 1.47
CA ILE A 24 8.50 -0.28 2.78
C ILE A 24 9.45 0.91 2.65
N GLY A 25 10.35 0.89 1.66
CA GLY A 25 11.24 2.03 1.39
C GLY A 25 10.48 3.31 1.06
N ALA A 26 9.46 3.21 0.20
CA ALA A 26 8.61 4.34 -0.17
C ALA A 26 7.81 4.88 1.03
N LEU A 27 7.34 4.00 1.91
CA LEU A 27 6.66 4.37 3.16
C LEU A 27 7.61 5.09 4.13
N LEU A 28 8.87 4.68 4.23
CA LEU A 28 9.86 5.33 5.09
C LEU A 28 10.30 6.70 4.56
N GLY A 29 10.26 6.91 3.25
CA GLY A 29 10.65 8.17 2.62
C GLY A 29 9.56 9.24 2.74
N ASP A 30 8.39 8.98 2.14
CA ASP A 30 7.31 9.96 1.94
C ASP A 30 5.94 9.42 2.41
N GLY A 31 5.98 8.40 3.28
CA GLY A 31 4.80 7.73 3.78
C GLY A 31 4.21 8.34 5.04
N TYR A 32 2.91 8.12 5.22
CA TYR A 32 2.18 8.51 6.41
C TYR A 32 1.18 7.42 6.81
N ILE A 33 1.03 7.20 8.11
CA ILE A 33 0.08 6.23 8.68
C ILE A 33 -0.82 6.97 9.65
N ARG A 34 -2.14 6.76 9.55
CA ARG A 34 -3.11 7.20 10.56
C ARG A 34 -4.13 6.12 10.86
N ALA A 35 -4.66 6.14 12.07
CA ALA A 35 -5.84 5.39 12.46
C ALA A 35 -6.98 6.38 12.74
N ILE A 36 -8.14 6.17 12.13
CA ILE A 36 -9.34 6.98 12.37
C ILE A 36 -10.51 6.08 12.79
N PRO A 37 -11.35 6.48 13.76
CA PRO A 37 -12.54 5.73 14.10
C PRO A 37 -13.57 5.83 12.96
N THR A 38 -14.23 4.71 12.64
CA THR A 38 -15.36 4.69 11.71
C THR A 38 -16.66 5.07 12.43
N PRO A 39 -17.72 5.48 11.71
CA PRO A 39 -19.04 5.72 12.30
C PRO A 39 -19.63 4.50 13.03
N LYS A 40 -19.12 3.29 12.76
CA LYS A 40 -19.55 2.04 13.41
C LYS A 40 -18.75 1.71 14.68
N GLY A 41 -17.79 2.56 15.07
CA GLY A 41 -16.91 2.33 16.22
C GLY A 41 -15.70 1.43 15.94
N GLU A 42 -15.47 1.05 14.69
CA GLU A 42 -14.28 0.28 14.27
C GLU A 42 -13.08 1.21 14.07
N LEU A 43 -11.86 0.68 14.00
CA LEU A 43 -10.69 1.46 13.62
C LEU A 43 -10.37 1.24 12.14
N MET A 44 -10.23 2.34 11.40
CA MET A 44 -9.72 2.33 10.03
C MET A 44 -8.27 2.78 10.02
N HIS A 45 -7.38 1.86 9.71
CA HIS A 45 -5.99 2.17 9.40
C HIS A 45 -5.89 2.64 7.97
N ILE A 46 -5.24 3.80 7.77
CA ILE A 46 -5.00 4.41 6.48
C ILE A 46 -3.50 4.61 6.34
N THR A 47 -2.95 4.05 5.27
CA THR A 47 -1.55 4.23 4.88
C THR A 47 -1.52 5.02 3.57
N GLU A 48 -0.69 6.06 3.52
CA GLU A 48 -0.51 6.91 2.35
C GLU A 48 0.97 6.96 1.98
N VAL A 49 1.28 6.92 0.68
CA VAL A 49 2.62 7.25 0.15
C VAL A 49 2.45 8.31 -0.91
N ALA A 50 3.10 9.45 -0.72
CA ALA A 50 3.08 10.56 -1.66
C ALA A 50 4.29 10.45 -2.60
N ALA A 51 4.06 10.53 -3.91
CA ALA A 51 5.11 10.45 -4.93
C ALA A 51 4.86 11.46 -6.05
N MET A 52 5.92 12.10 -6.53
CA MET A 52 5.86 12.97 -7.73
C MET A 52 5.84 12.14 -9.02
N ASP A 53 6.36 10.91 -8.95
CA ASP A 53 6.32 9.94 -10.03
C ASP A 53 5.07 9.06 -9.91
N ARG A 54 4.36 8.93 -11.03
CA ARG A 54 3.16 8.10 -11.13
C ARG A 54 3.49 6.63 -10.91
N GLU A 55 4.56 6.12 -11.51
CA GLU A 55 4.87 4.68 -11.49
C GLU A 55 5.10 4.16 -10.08
N ILE A 56 5.73 4.99 -9.23
CA ILE A 56 5.93 4.71 -7.81
C ILE A 56 4.59 4.52 -7.10
N ALA A 57 3.62 5.43 -7.29
CA ALA A 57 2.33 5.34 -6.63
C ALA A 57 1.53 4.10 -7.07
N PHE A 58 1.60 3.70 -8.34
CA PHE A 58 0.95 2.48 -8.82
C PHE A 58 1.64 1.22 -8.29
N ARG A 59 2.98 1.18 -8.32
CA ARG A 59 3.75 0.06 -7.77
C ARG A 59 3.47 -0.18 -6.30
N VAL A 60 3.47 0.88 -5.49
CA VAL A 60 3.20 0.76 -4.05
C VAL A 60 1.81 0.19 -3.79
N ASN A 61 0.79 0.65 -4.53
CA ASN A 61 -0.55 0.10 -4.41
C ASN A 61 -0.63 -1.37 -4.84
N ASP A 62 0.00 -1.74 -5.95
CA ASP A 62 0.03 -3.13 -6.44
C ASP A 62 0.70 -4.06 -5.43
N ASP A 63 1.83 -3.65 -4.86
CA ASP A 63 2.59 -4.42 -3.87
C ASP A 63 1.76 -4.62 -2.58
N ILE A 64 1.13 -3.55 -2.07
CA ILE A 64 0.26 -3.62 -0.89
C ILE A 64 -0.97 -4.49 -1.15
N ASN A 65 -1.62 -4.36 -2.30
CA ASN A 65 -2.78 -5.17 -2.65
C ASN A 65 -2.42 -6.65 -2.76
N LYS A 66 -1.30 -6.98 -3.42
CA LYS A 66 -0.79 -8.36 -3.50
C LYS A 66 -0.47 -8.95 -2.13
N ALA A 67 0.15 -8.18 -1.25
CA ALA A 67 0.59 -8.66 0.06
C ALA A 67 -0.55 -8.79 1.07
N PHE A 68 -1.51 -7.86 1.07
CA PHE A 68 -2.48 -7.70 2.16
C PHE A 68 -3.94 -7.77 1.73
N GLY A 69 -4.24 -7.80 0.42
CA GLY A 69 -5.61 -7.86 -0.10
C GLY A 69 -6.47 -6.66 0.32
N THR A 70 -5.86 -5.51 0.54
CA THR A 70 -6.55 -4.30 1.04
C THR A 70 -7.18 -3.48 -0.08
N ASP A 71 -8.27 -2.78 0.25
CA ASP A 71 -8.83 -1.72 -0.59
C ASP A 71 -7.81 -0.58 -0.74
N TYR A 72 -7.68 -0.04 -1.95
CA TYR A 72 -6.74 1.04 -2.24
C TYR A 72 -7.29 2.04 -3.27
N GLU A 73 -6.68 3.22 -3.31
CA GLU A 73 -6.88 4.22 -4.35
C GLU A 73 -5.58 4.95 -4.72
N VAL A 74 -5.51 5.50 -5.93
CA VAL A 74 -4.47 6.46 -6.34
C VAL A 74 -5.12 7.83 -6.51
N ILE A 75 -4.78 8.77 -5.65
CA ILE A 75 -5.27 10.15 -5.73
C ILE A 75 -4.25 10.99 -6.47
N ARG A 76 -4.69 11.76 -7.46
CA ARG A 76 -3.86 12.73 -8.16
C ARG A 76 -4.21 14.14 -7.69
N LYS A 77 -3.21 14.88 -7.23
CA LYS A 77 -3.31 16.31 -6.87
C LYS A 77 -2.39 17.14 -7.78
N ILE A 78 -2.85 18.34 -8.14
CA ILE A 78 -1.97 19.36 -8.72
C ILE A 78 -1.60 20.32 -7.60
N LEU A 79 -0.30 20.50 -7.41
CA LEU A 79 0.25 21.38 -6.39
C LEU A 79 0.23 22.84 -6.86
N PRO A 80 0.31 23.83 -5.94
CA PRO A 80 0.30 25.25 -6.30
C PRO A 80 1.39 25.67 -7.30
N ASN A 81 2.52 24.96 -7.32
CA ASN A 81 3.62 25.16 -8.26
C ASN A 81 3.41 24.48 -9.64
N GLY A 82 2.23 23.90 -9.89
CA GLY A 82 1.89 23.19 -11.13
C GLY A 82 2.38 21.73 -11.21
N SER A 83 3.17 21.26 -10.24
CA SER A 83 3.63 19.87 -10.18
C SER A 83 2.48 18.92 -9.88
N ARG A 84 2.62 17.66 -10.27
CA ARG A 84 1.65 16.59 -10.00
C ARG A 84 2.14 15.76 -8.83
N LEU A 85 1.28 15.57 -7.84
CA LEU A 85 1.48 14.66 -6.73
C LEU A 85 0.51 13.50 -6.86
N PHE A 86 1.02 12.28 -6.77
CA PHE A 86 0.25 11.05 -6.71
C PHE A 86 0.30 10.54 -5.27
N ILE A 87 -0.83 10.09 -4.74
CA ILE A 87 -0.92 9.54 -3.39
C ILE A 87 -1.49 8.14 -3.53
N ALA A 88 -0.66 7.14 -3.29
CA ALA A 88 -1.09 5.76 -3.09
C ALA A 88 -1.69 5.66 -1.70
N ARG A 89 -2.96 5.27 -1.58
CA ARG A 89 -3.65 5.16 -0.29
C ARG A 89 -4.28 3.79 -0.14
N ALA A 90 -3.94 3.11 0.94
CA ALA A 90 -4.50 1.81 1.31
C ALA A 90 -5.32 1.91 2.61
N TYR A 91 -6.37 1.09 2.69
CA TYR A 91 -7.31 1.04 3.81
C TYR A 91 -7.36 -0.34 4.42
N ARG A 92 -7.37 -0.41 5.75
CA ARG A 92 -7.59 -1.66 6.47
C ARG A 92 -8.46 -1.43 7.70
N ARG A 93 -9.55 -2.19 7.80
CA ARG A 93 -10.39 -2.24 9.01
C ARG A 93 -9.74 -3.17 10.04
N ILE A 94 -9.75 -2.75 11.30
CA ILE A 94 -9.26 -3.50 12.47
C ILE A 94 -10.35 -3.50 13.53
#